data_AF-A0A815WTS7-F1
#
_entry.id   AF-A0A815WTS7-F1
#
_cell.length_a   1.000
_cell.length_b   1.000
_cell.length_c   1.000
_cell.angle_alpha   90.00
_cell.angle_beta   90.00
_cell.angle_gamma   90.00
#
_symmetry.space_group_name_H-M   'P 1'
#
loop_
_entity.id
_entity.type
_entity.pdbx_description
1 polymer ?
#
loop_
_entity_poly.entity_id
_entity_poly.type
_entity_poly.pdbx_seq_one_letter_code
_entity_poly.pdbx_strand_id
1 'polypeptide(L)'
;TQPFNEAHTGESIKDLVSNVLNEFGINPNSVIVVSDKVSNMRKAWGLLNVIHVFFVGHGIHNLLMKDCFYNIYYVSEILDKVQSIINKLRYR
;
A
#
# COMPACT_ATOMS: atom_id res chain seq x y z
N THR A 1 9.19 -17.19 3.77
CA THR A 1 7.82 -16.64 3.75
C THR A 1 7.05 -17.40 2.70
N GLN A 2 6.02 -18.17 3.09
CA GLN A 2 5.18 -18.86 2.09
C GLN A 2 4.50 -17.81 1.20
N PRO A 3 4.48 -17.99 -0.14
CA PRO A 3 3.72 -17.12 -1.01
C PRO A 3 2.23 -17.28 -0.69
N PHE A 4 1.52 -16.18 -0.46
CA PHE A 4 0.07 -16.19 -0.32
C PHE A 4 -0.55 -16.59 -1.66
N ASN A 5 -1.29 -17.70 -1.69
CA ASN A 5 -1.83 -18.32 -2.91
C ASN A 5 -3.15 -17.69 -3.41
N GLU A 6 -3.71 -16.70 -2.70
CA GLU A 6 -4.99 -16.09 -3.06
C GLU A 6 -4.85 -14.61 -3.41
N ALA A 7 -5.68 -14.14 -4.35
CA ALA A 7 -5.73 -12.73 -4.70
C ALA A 7 -6.18 -11.88 -3.50
N HIS A 8 -5.40 -10.86 -3.17
CA HIS A 8 -5.73 -9.90 -2.11
C HIS A 8 -6.83 -8.94 -2.56
N THR A 9 -8.08 -9.42 -2.59
CA THR A 9 -9.27 -8.61 -2.86
C THR A 9 -9.69 -7.82 -1.61
N GLY A 10 -10.59 -6.84 -1.79
CA GLY A 10 -11.13 -6.12 -0.63
C GLY A 10 -11.92 -7.04 0.31
N GLU A 11 -12.58 -8.06 -0.24
CA GLU A 11 -13.30 -9.08 0.49
C GLU A 11 -12.39 -9.92 1.38
N SER A 12 -11.30 -10.47 0.84
CA SER A 12 -10.39 -11.32 1.62
C SER A 12 -9.69 -10.53 2.74
N ILE A 13 -9.35 -9.27 2.49
CA ILE A 13 -8.82 -8.36 3.52
C ILE A 13 -9.87 -8.11 4.60
N LYS A 14 -11.12 -7.83 4.23
CA LYS A 14 -12.22 -7.61 5.19
C LYS A 14 -12.44 -8.82 6.07
N ASP A 15 -12.43 -10.03 5.50
CA ASP A 15 -12.65 -11.26 6.27
C ASP A 15 -11.52 -11.54 7.24
N LEU A 16 -10.28 -11.37 6.80
CA LEU A 16 -9.10 -11.57 7.66
C LEU A 16 -9.09 -10.59 8.83
N VAL A 17 -9.40 -9.31 8.58
CA VAL A 17 -9.48 -8.30 9.64
C VAL A 17 -10.66 -8.55 10.57
N SER A 18 -11.82 -8.95 10.04
CA SER A 18 -12.99 -9.31 10.87
C SER A 18 -12.66 -10.43 11.84
N ASN A 19 -11.96 -11.47 11.36
CA ASN A 19 -11.56 -12.60 12.19
C ASN A 19 -10.66 -12.16 13.35
N VAL A 20 -9.67 -11.30 13.07
CA VAL A 20 -8.80 -10.75 14.09
C VAL A 20 -9.59 -9.91 15.09
N LEU A 21 -10.44 -8.97 14.63
CA LEU A 21 -11.23 -8.14 15.55
C LEU A 21 -12.15 -8.99 16.45
N ASN A 22 -12.76 -10.03 15.88
CA ASN A 22 -13.61 -10.96 16.62
C ASN A 22 -12.83 -11.78 17.65
N GLU A 23 -11.60 -12.24 17.31
CA GLU A 23 -10.72 -12.96 18.24
C GLU A 23 -10.41 -12.14 19.49
N PHE A 24 -10.27 -10.82 19.33
CA PHE A 24 -10.01 -9.90 20.45
C PHE A 24 -11.29 -9.26 21.03
N GLY A 25 -12.48 -9.62 20.55
CA GLY A 25 -13.75 -9.02 20.98
C GLY A 25 -13.86 -7.52 20.72
N ILE A 26 -13.14 -7.02 19.71
CA ILE A 26 -13.10 -5.59 19.35
C ILE A 26 -14.24 -5.27 18.40
N ASN A 27 -15.04 -4.26 18.73
CA ASN A 27 -16.06 -3.76 17.83
C ASN A 27 -15.42 -2.99 16.65
N PRO A 28 -15.68 -3.34 15.38
CA PRO A 28 -15.14 -2.62 14.23
C PRO A 28 -15.43 -1.10 14.26
N ASN A 29 -16.59 -0.69 14.77
CA ASN A 29 -16.99 0.71 14.84
C ASN A 29 -16.18 1.53 15.86
N SER A 30 -15.44 0.87 16.77
CA SER A 30 -14.56 1.54 17.73
C SER A 30 -13.12 1.68 17.24
N VAL A 31 -12.82 1.20 16.02
CA VAL A 31 -11.46 1.19 15.46
C VAL A 31 -11.32 2.28 14.41
N ILE A 32 -10.21 3.02 14.49
CA ILE A 32 -9.74 3.89 13.42
C ILE A 32 -8.61 3.16 12.71
N VAL A 33 -8.81 2.84 11.43
CA VAL A 33 -7.80 2.19 10.60
C VAL A 33 -6.95 3.24 9.92
N VAL A 34 -5.63 3.09 10.00
CA VAL A 34 -4.66 3.91 9.26
C VAL A 34 -3.99 3.04 8.21
N SER A 35 -4.21 3.33 6.92
CA SER A 35 -3.58 2.56 5.84
C SER A 35 -3.37 3.38 4.56
N ASP A 36 -2.61 2.82 3.62
CA ASP A 36 -2.41 3.37 2.29
C ASP A 36 -3.71 3.40 1.46
N LYS A 37 -3.70 4.21 0.39
CA LYS A 37 -4.83 4.43 -0.54
C LYS A 37 -5.05 3.31 -1.57
N VAL A 38 -4.48 2.13 -1.36
CA VAL A 38 -4.60 0.99 -2.29
C VAL A 38 -6.06 0.60 -2.46
N SER A 39 -6.48 0.30 -3.70
CA SER A 39 -7.88 0.06 -4.08
C SER A 39 -8.57 -1.00 -3.23
N ASN A 40 -7.92 -2.15 -3.03
CA ASN A 40 -8.49 -3.27 -2.27
C ASN A 40 -8.60 -2.97 -0.77
N MET A 41 -7.64 -2.23 -0.20
CA MET A 41 -7.70 -1.76 1.19
C MET A 41 -8.90 -0.83 1.39
N ARG A 42 -9.08 0.17 0.52
CA ARG A 42 -10.25 1.09 0.60
C ARG A 42 -11.58 0.33 0.53
N LYS A 43 -11.66 -0.67 -0.36
CA LYS A 43 -12.85 -1.52 -0.47
C LYS A 43 -13.09 -2.30 0.82
N ALA A 44 -12.06 -2.91 1.39
CA ALA A 44 -12.16 -3.65 2.65
C ALA A 44 -12.67 -2.78 3.81
N TRP A 45 -12.14 -1.56 3.95
CA TRP A 45 -12.55 -0.64 5.01
C TRP A 45 -13.98 -0.13 4.84
N GLY A 46 -14.42 0.12 3.60
CA GLY A 46 -15.81 0.42 3.30
C GLY A 46 -16.76 -0.74 3.63
N LEU A 47 -16.35 -1.98 3.34
CA LEU A 47 -17.13 -3.18 3.68
C LEU A 47 -17.21 -3.44 5.18
N LEU A 48 -16.15 -3.10 5.93
CA LEU A 48 -16.13 -3.20 7.40
C LEU A 48 -16.85 -2.04 8.10
N ASN A 49 -17.22 -1.00 7.36
CA ASN A 49 -17.80 0.24 7.89
C ASN A 49 -16.94 0.86 9.02
N VAL A 50 -15.61 0.75 8.91
CA VAL A 50 -14.66 1.35 9.86
C VAL A 50 -14.28 2.76 9.44
N ILE A 51 -13.89 3.60 10.40
CA ILE A 51 -13.30 4.90 10.10
C ILE A 51 -11.91 4.66 9.52
N HIS A 52 -11.67 5.12 8.29
CA HIS A 52 -10.39 4.99 7.60
C HIS A 52 -9.70 6.34 7.47
N VAL A 53 -8.47 6.43 7.95
CA VAL A 53 -7.57 7.57 7.79
C VAL A 53 -6.43 7.16 6.86
N PHE A 54 -6.16 8.00 5.86
CA PHE A 54 -5.08 7.73 4.92
C PHE A 54 -3.72 7.96 5.57
N PHE A 55 -2.83 6.97 5.41
CA PHE A 55 -1.45 7.13 5.82
C PHE A 55 -0.73 8.11 4.89
N VAL A 56 -0.23 9.21 5.46
CA VAL A 56 0.41 10.30 4.71
C VAL A 56 1.82 9.92 4.24
N GLY A 57 2.48 8.95 4.88
CA GLY A 57 3.82 8.53 4.52
C GLY A 57 3.95 8.02 3.08
N HIS A 58 2.93 7.33 2.56
CA HIS A 58 2.89 6.95 1.14
C HIS A 58 2.81 8.17 0.20
N GLY A 59 2.05 9.19 0.60
CA GLY A 59 2.00 10.47 -0.10
C GLY A 59 3.33 11.20 -0.09
N ILE A 60 4.03 11.21 1.05
CA ILE A 60 5.35 11.84 1.21
C ILE A 60 6.39 11.16 0.33
N HIS A 61 6.42 9.83 0.25
CA HIS A 61 7.33 9.13 -0.65
C HIS A 61 7.10 9.56 -2.12
N ASN A 62 5.85 9.55 -2.58
CA ASN A 62 5.54 9.96 -3.95
C ASN A 62 5.86 11.44 -4.20
N LEU A 63 5.62 12.30 -3.22
CA LEU A 63 5.95 13.73 -3.28
C LEU A 63 7.46 13.95 -3.35
N LEU A 64 8.25 13.28 -2.50
CA LEU A 64 9.71 13.38 -2.51
C LEU A 64 10.30 12.82 -3.82
N MET A 65 9.79 11.68 -4.28
CA MET A 65 10.23 11.09 -5.55
C MET A 65 9.95 12.03 -6.72
N LYS A 66 8.71 12.51 -6.83
CA LYS A 66 8.29 13.37 -7.94
C LYS A 66 8.88 14.77 -7.86
N ASP A 67 8.80 15.42 -6.71
CA ASP A 67 9.10 16.84 -6.59
C ASP A 67 10.58 17.12 -6.30
N CYS A 68 11.30 16.19 -5.67
CA CYS A 68 12.73 16.37 -5.39
C CYS A 68 13.64 15.64 -6.38
N PHE A 69 13.35 14.38 -6.74
CA PHE A 69 14.27 13.60 -7.56
C PHE A 69 14.04 13.77 -9.07
N TYR A 70 12.78 13.76 -9.52
CA TYR A 70 12.46 13.91 -10.94
C TYR A 70 12.56 15.36 -11.46
N ASN A 71 12.42 16.36 -10.60
CA ASN A 71 12.59 17.77 -11.00
C ASN A 71 14.06 18.22 -11.07
N ILE A 72 15.00 17.43 -10.57
CA ILE A 72 16.43 17.70 -10.70
C ILE A 72 16.97 16.85 -11.84
N TYR A 73 17.19 17.49 -13.00
CA TYR A 73 17.56 16.84 -14.27
C TYR A 73 18.66 15.78 -14.12
N TYR A 74 19.76 16.12 -13.44
CA TYR A 74 20.90 15.21 -13.27
C TYR A 74 20.56 13.97 -12.42
N VAL A 75 19.69 14.13 -11.42
CA VAL A 75 19.28 13.01 -10.55
C VAL A 75 18.29 12.11 -11.28
N SER A 76 17.34 12.69 -12.03
CA SER A 76 16.46 11.96 -12.94
C SER A 76 17.25 11.09 -13.93
N GLU A 77 18.27 11.65 -14.57
CA GLU A 77 19.09 10.94 -15.56
C GLU A 77 19.86 9.75 -14.95
N ILE A 78 20.36 9.91 -13.72
CA ILE A 78 21.01 8.82 -12.98
C ILE A 78 19.99 7.72 -12.66
N LEU A 79 18.80 8.09 -12.18
CA LEU A 79 17.75 7.13 -11.84
C LEU A 79 17.32 6.32 -13.07
N ASP A 80 17.18 6.96 -14.23
CA ASP A 80 16.84 6.28 -15.49
C ASP A 80 17.94 5.30 -15.93
N LYS A 81 19.21 5.69 -15.81
CA LYS A 81 20.36 4.82 -16.11
C LYS A 81 20.38 3.60 -15.19
N VAL A 82 20.17 3.79 -13.88
CA VAL A 82 20.10 2.69 -12.90
C VAL A 82 18.93 1.76 -13.22
N GLN A 83 17.75 2.30 -13.53
CA GLN A 83 16.58 1.51 -13.90
C GLN A 83 16.83 0.69 -15.18
N SER A 84 17.53 1.25 -16.17
CA SER A 84 17.93 0.54 -17.40
C SER A 84 18.84 -0.66 -17.11
N ILE A 85 19.81 -0.49 -16.21
CA ILE A 85 20.71 -1.59 -15.78
C ILE A 85 19.91 -2.68 -15.07
N ILE A 86 19.06 -2.32 -14.10
CA ILE A 86 18.22 -3.28 -13.37
C ILE A 86 17.34 -4.06 -14.34
N ASN A 87 16.70 -3.39 -15.31
CA ASN A 87 15.87 -4.06 -16.31
C ASN A 87 16.68 -5.06 -17.14
N LYS A 88 17.90 -4.70 -17.58
CA LYS A 88 18.78 -5.63 -18.31
C LYS A 88 19.23 -6.84 -17.49
N LEU A 89 19.38 -6.69 -16.17
CA LEU A 89 19.75 -7.77 -15.26
C LEU A 89 18.56 -8.67 -14.89
N ARG A 90 17.36 -8.09 -14.76
CA ARG A 90 16.15 -8.81 -14.33
C ARG A 90 15.57 -9.73 -15.41
N TYR A 91 15.91 -9.49 -16.68
CA TYR A 91 15.53 -10.32 -17.82
C TYR A 91 16.68 -11.24 -18.31
N ARG A 92 17.71 -11.47 -17.50
CA ARG A 92 18.70 -12.55 -17.66
C ARG A 92 18.44 -13.65 -16.65
#